data_AF-V6JYT2-F1
#
_entry.id   AF-V6JYT2-F1
#
_cell.length_a   1.000
_cell.length_b   1.000
_cell.length_c   1.000
_cell.angle_alpha   90.00
_cell.angle_beta   90.00
_cell.angle_gamma   90.00
#
_symmetry.space_group_name_H-M   'P 1'
#
loop_
_entity.id
_entity.type
_entity.pdbx_description
1 polymer ?
#
loop_
_entity_poly.entity_id
_entity_poly.type
_entity_poly.pdbx_seq_one_letter_code
_entity_poly.pdbx_strand_id
1 'polypeptide(L)'
;MLFPMSDTPVKQQSTAAFHGQAVASFAVAMSATAIGIYQLDTDAWVRGFLAIAVLYLVTSAFTLAKVIRDRQEAGQIVSRVDQARLEKLLAEHDPFEKI
;
A
#
# COMPACT_ATOMS: atom_id res chain seq x y z
N MET A 1 -37.17 5.54 0.30
CA MET A 1 -36.23 5.82 -0.81
C MET A 1 -34.90 6.26 -0.20
N LEU A 2 -33.93 5.34 -0.10
CA LEU A 2 -32.56 5.65 0.29
C LEU A 2 -31.68 5.10 -0.83
N PHE A 3 -31.28 5.97 -1.75
CA PHE A 3 -30.26 5.65 -2.75
C PHE A 3 -28.92 5.53 -2.01
N PRO A 4 -28.15 4.44 -2.16
CA PRO A 4 -26.79 4.40 -1.64
C PRO A 4 -25.95 5.42 -2.42
N MET A 5 -25.44 6.44 -1.72
CA MET A 5 -24.44 7.36 -2.28
C MET A 5 -23.23 6.54 -2.73
N SER A 6 -22.91 6.65 -4.02
CA SER A 6 -21.69 6.08 -4.57
C SER A 6 -20.51 6.90 -4.05
N ASP A 7 -19.88 6.42 -2.98
CA ASP A 7 -18.58 6.94 -2.54
C ASP A 7 -17.59 6.73 -3.69
N THR A 8 -17.31 7.80 -4.43
CA THR A 8 -16.32 7.77 -5.48
C THR A 8 -14.97 7.74 -4.76
N PRO A 9 -14.17 6.65 -4.84
CA PRO A 9 -12.93 6.60 -4.11
C PRO A 9 -11.99 7.67 -4.68
N VAL A 10 -11.77 8.73 -3.90
CA VAL A 10 -10.79 9.78 -4.20
C VAL A 10 -9.43 9.10 -4.26
N LYS A 11 -8.89 8.96 -5.46
CA LYS A 11 -7.55 8.39 -5.68
C LYS A 11 -6.52 9.40 -5.21
N GLN A 12 -6.19 9.36 -3.92
CA GLN A 12 -5.21 10.26 -3.32
C GLN A 12 -3.81 9.85 -3.78
N GLN A 13 -3.34 10.47 -4.87
CA GLN A 13 -1.98 10.28 -5.35
C GLN A 13 -1.02 11.11 -4.48
N SER A 14 -0.02 10.45 -3.90
CA SER A 14 1.06 11.14 -3.19
C SER A 14 1.91 11.93 -4.20
N THR A 15 2.14 13.21 -3.90
CA THR A 15 3.02 14.07 -4.71
C THR A 15 4.44 13.49 -4.74
N ALA A 16 5.14 13.64 -5.87
CA ALA A 16 6.52 13.16 -6.04
C ALA A 16 7.47 13.64 -4.91
N ALA A 17 7.25 14.84 -4.38
CA ALA A 17 7.98 15.38 -3.23
C ALA A 17 7.80 14.55 -1.95
N PHE A 18 6.58 14.09 -1.64
CA PHE A 18 6.30 13.28 -0.46
C PHE A 18 6.90 11.87 -0.58
N HIS A 19 6.89 11.31 -1.78
CA HIS A 19 7.59 10.05 -2.06
C HIS A 19 9.11 10.18 -1.84
N GLY A 20 9.72 11.24 -2.39
CA GLY A 20 11.14 11.53 -2.18
C GLY A 20 11.50 11.70 -0.70
N GLN A 21 10.68 12.42 0.06
CA GLN A 21 10.85 12.57 1.51
C GLN A 21 10.81 11.23 2.24
N ALA A 22 9.85 10.36 1.90
CA ALA A 22 9.73 9.05 2.53
C ALA A 22 10.95 8.14 2.26
N VAL A 23 11.49 8.19 1.03
CA VAL A 23 12.71 7.44 0.69
C VAL A 23 13.92 8.02 1.45
N ALA A 24 14.04 9.34 1.51
CA ALA A 24 15.12 10.01 2.22
C ALA A 24 15.08 9.73 3.74
N SER A 25 13.90 9.80 4.37
CA SER A 25 13.75 9.53 5.80
C SER A 25 14.06 8.07 6.12
N PHE A 26 13.62 7.13 5.27
CA PHE A 26 13.99 5.73 5.41
C PHE A 26 15.50 5.50 5.30
N ALA A 27 16.16 6.13 4.32
CA ALA A 27 17.61 6.03 4.16
C ALA A 27 18.37 6.56 5.39
N VAL A 28 17.96 7.73 5.91
CA VAL A 28 18.54 8.31 7.13
C VAL A 28 18.36 7.38 8.34
N ALA A 29 17.15 6.84 8.53
CA ALA A 29 16.86 5.91 9.63
C ALA A 29 17.70 4.63 9.53
N MET A 30 17.77 4.03 8.33
CA MET A 30 18.58 2.85 8.06
C MET A 30 20.06 3.09 8.36
N SER A 31 20.62 4.21 7.89
CA SER A 31 22.00 4.57 8.15
C SER A 31 22.26 4.81 9.64
N ALA A 32 21.35 5.50 10.34
CA ALA A 32 21.47 5.72 11.78
C ALA A 32 21.46 4.40 12.56
N THR A 33 20.59 3.46 12.21
CA THR A 33 20.57 2.11 12.81
C THR A 33 21.86 1.35 12.53
N ALA A 34 22.36 1.37 11.29
CA ALA A 34 23.60 0.70 10.93
C ALA A 34 24.82 1.27 11.69
N ILE A 35 24.91 2.60 11.81
CA ILE A 35 25.95 3.27 12.60
C ILE A 35 25.80 2.91 14.08
N GLY A 36 24.58 2.88 14.61
CA GLY A 36 24.30 2.47 15.98
C GLY A 36 24.76 1.04 16.28
N ILE A 37 24.51 0.10 15.37
CA ILE A 37 25.01 -1.29 15.49
C ILE A 37 26.54 -1.33 15.42
N TYR A 38 27.16 -0.52 14.56
CA TYR A 38 28.62 -0.48 14.42
C TYR A 38 29.32 0.08 15.67
N GLN A 39 28.76 1.15 16.26
CA GLN A 39 29.26 1.81 17.47
C GLN A 39 28.95 1.04 18.77
N LEU A 40 28.11 0.01 18.70
CA LEU A 40 27.72 -0.77 19.87
C LEU A 40 28.91 -1.58 20.38
N ASP A 41 29.28 -1.36 21.64
CA ASP A 41 30.32 -2.13 22.33
C ASP A 41 29.78 -3.51 22.73
N THR A 42 29.83 -4.44 21.78
CA THR A 42 29.35 -5.81 21.96
C THR A 42 30.12 -6.77 21.05
N ASP A 43 29.96 -8.07 21.30
CA ASP A 43 30.59 -9.11 20.51
C ASP A 43 30.18 -9.05 19.04
N ALA A 44 31.12 -9.39 18.15
CA ALA A 44 30.90 -9.39 16.71
C ALA A 44 29.71 -10.27 16.30
N TRP A 45 29.48 -11.37 17.02
CA TRP A 45 28.33 -12.25 16.82
C TRP A 45 27.00 -11.54 17.05
N VAL A 46 26.87 -10.79 18.15
CA VAL A 46 25.65 -10.05 18.50
C VAL A 46 25.37 -8.95 17.47
N ARG A 47 26.40 -8.22 17.03
CA ARG A 47 26.25 -7.24 15.94
C ARG A 47 25.79 -7.90 14.64
N GLY A 48 26.36 -9.06 14.30
CA GLY A 48 25.98 -9.82 13.11
C GLY A 48 24.51 -10.25 13.15
N PHE A 49 24.06 -10.78 14.29
CA PHE A 49 22.66 -11.12 14.52
C PHE A 49 21.74 -9.89 14.34
N LEU A 50 22.08 -8.75 14.95
CA LEU A 50 21.31 -7.52 14.82
C LEU A 50 21.26 -7.01 13.37
N ALA A 51 22.39 -7.07 12.65
CA ALA A 51 22.44 -6.66 11.25
C ALA A 51 21.51 -7.52 10.37
N ILE A 52 21.57 -8.85 10.52
CA ILE A 52 20.69 -9.77 9.77
C ILE A 52 19.22 -9.56 10.18
N ALA A 53 18.95 -9.38 11.47
CA ALA A 53 17.60 -9.14 11.97
C ALA A 53 16.99 -7.87 11.36
N VAL A 54 17.73 -6.76 11.32
CA VAL A 54 17.29 -5.50 10.69
C VAL A 54 17.03 -5.70 9.20
N LEU A 55 17.97 -6.32 8.47
CA LEU A 55 17.81 -6.57 7.02
C LEU A 55 16.57 -7.41 6.71
N TYR A 56 16.36 -8.50 7.46
CA TYR A 56 15.22 -9.38 7.25
C TYR A 56 13.89 -8.72 7.66
N LEU A 57 13.87 -7.98 8.78
CA LEU A 57 12.71 -7.24 9.23
C LEU A 57 12.28 -6.17 8.22
N VAL A 58 13.23 -5.43 7.66
CA VAL A 58 12.97 -4.43 6.61
C VAL A 58 12.45 -5.08 5.33
N THR A 59 13.08 -6.18 4.90
CA THR A 59 12.68 -6.91 3.69
C THR A 59 11.25 -7.46 3.82
N SER A 60 10.94 -8.07 4.97
CA SER A 60 9.60 -8.60 5.25
C SER A 60 8.56 -7.50 5.40
N ALA A 61 8.90 -6.36 6.00
CA ALA A 61 7.99 -5.20 6.11
C ALA A 61 7.61 -4.64 4.73
N PHE A 62 8.57 -4.48 3.81
CA PHE A 62 8.28 -4.05 2.44
C PHE A 62 7.45 -5.09 1.66
N THR A 63 7.75 -6.37 1.85
CA THR A 63 6.97 -7.47 1.23
C THR A 63 5.52 -7.42 1.72
N LEU A 64 5.31 -7.26 3.03
CA LEU A 64 3.98 -7.13 3.62
C LEU A 64 3.25 -5.88 3.13
N ALA A 65 3.94 -4.74 3.07
CA ALA A 65 3.37 -3.50 2.54
C ALA A 65 2.93 -3.66 1.07
N LYS A 66 3.73 -4.36 0.27
CA LYS A 66 3.38 -4.69 -1.12
C LYS A 66 2.14 -5.59 -1.18
N VAL A 67 2.10 -6.66 -0.39
CA VAL A 67 0.92 -7.56 -0.34
C VAL A 67 -0.35 -6.81 0.05
N ILE A 68 -0.28 -5.91 1.04
CA ILE A 68 -1.43 -5.09 1.46
C ILE A 68 -1.88 -4.17 0.32
N ARG A 69 -0.94 -3.48 -0.34
CA ARG A 69 -1.24 -2.61 -1.48
C ARG A 69 -1.84 -3.39 -2.64
N ASP A 70 -1.25 -4.52 -3.02
CA ASP A 70 -1.71 -5.36 -4.11
C ASP A 70 -3.16 -5.87 -3.82
N ARG A 71 -3.50 -6.16 -2.55
CA ARG A 71 -4.88 -6.51 -2.14
C ARG A 71 -5.85 -5.33 -2.23
N GLN A 72 -5.42 -4.12 -1.87
CA GLN A 72 -6.26 -2.91 -2.00
C GLN A 72 -6.53 -2.58 -3.47
N GLU A 73 -5.53 -2.69 -4.34
CA GLU A 73 -5.66 -2.46 -5.79
C GLU A 73 -6.59 -3.51 -6.43
N ALA A 74 -6.46 -4.80 -6.06
CA ALA A 74 -7.34 -5.85 -6.57
C ALA A 74 -8.83 -5.62 -6.20
N GLY A 75 -9.10 -5.21 -4.95
CA GLY A 75 -10.48 -4.90 -4.52
C GLY A 75 -11.10 -3.72 -5.28
N GLN A 76 -10.30 -2.68 -5.57
CA GLN A 76 -10.75 -1.55 -6.37
C GLN A 76 -11.10 -1.95 -7.82
N ILE A 77 -10.30 -2.82 -8.44
CA ILE A 77 -10.55 -3.26 -9.82
C ILE A 77 -11.84 -4.08 -9.92
N VAL A 78 -12.07 -5.01 -8.99
CA VAL A 78 -13.29 -5.84 -8.97
C VAL A 78 -14.54 -4.96 -8.87
N SER A 79 -14.55 -3.97 -7.97
CA SER A 79 -15.68 -3.04 -7.82
C SER A 79 -15.99 -2.25 -9.09
N ARG A 80 -14.97 -1.82 -9.86
CA ARG A 80 -15.17 -1.11 -11.13
C ARG A 80 -15.78 -2.00 -12.21
N VAL A 81 -15.35 -3.27 -12.28
CA VAL A 81 -15.89 -4.24 -13.24
C VAL A 81 -17.34 -4.58 -12.91
N ASP A 82 -17.65 -4.78 -11.63
CA ASP A 82 -19.02 -5.04 -11.18
C ASP A 82 -19.93 -3.85 -11.49
N GLN A 83 -19.49 -2.61 -11.22
CA GLN A 83 -20.23 -1.40 -11.59
C GLN A 83 -20.50 -1.34 -13.10
N ALA A 84 -19.48 -1.54 -13.95
CA ALA A 84 -19.67 -1.49 -15.41
C ALA A 84 -20.57 -2.61 -15.94
N ARG A 85 -20.55 -3.80 -15.32
CA ARG A 85 -21.47 -4.90 -15.63
C ARG A 85 -22.90 -4.58 -15.22
N LEU A 86 -23.08 -3.99 -14.04
CA LEU A 86 -24.38 -3.59 -13.50
C LEU A 86 -24.99 -2.47 -14.36
N GLU A 87 -24.19 -1.48 -14.76
CA GLU A 87 -24.58 -0.44 -15.72
C GLU A 87 -25.01 -1.04 -17.06
N LYS A 88 -24.27 -2.02 -17.59
CA LYS A 88 -24.66 -2.73 -18.81
C LYS A 88 -25.99 -3.47 -18.66
N LEU A 89 -26.19 -4.19 -17.56
CA LEU A 89 -27.43 -4.92 -17.30
C LEU A 89 -28.62 -3.97 -17.15
N LEU A 90 -28.44 -2.82 -16.48
CA LEU A 90 -29.45 -1.78 -16.38
C LEU A 90 -29.76 -1.13 -17.73
N ALA A 91 -28.75 -0.92 -18.58
CA ALA A 91 -28.94 -0.37 -19.92
C ALA A 91 -29.62 -1.35 -20.89
N GLU A 92 -29.35 -2.66 -20.76
CA GLU A 92 -29.92 -3.70 -21.61
C GLU A 92 -31.33 -4.12 -21.15
N HIS A 93 -31.64 -3.97 -19.86
CA HIS A 93 -32.98 -4.11 -19.29
C HIS A 93 -33.45 -2.75 -18.79
N ASP A 94 -33.75 -1.81 -19.70
CA ASP A 94 -34.34 -0.52 -19.33
C ASP A 94 -35.80 -0.73 -18.87
N PRO A 95 -36.08 -0.67 -17.55
CA PRO A 95 -37.43 -0.92 -17.03
C PRO A 95 -38.36 0.28 -17.27
N PHE A 96 -37.84 1.41 -17.77
CA PHE A 96 -38.56 2.67 -17.90
C PHE A 96 -39.07 2.96 -19.31
N GLU A 97 -38.73 2.14 -20.31
CA GLU A 97 -39.25 2.30 -21.69
C GLU A 97 -40.73 1.90 -21.83
N LYS A 98 -41.34 1.33 -20.78
CA LYS A 98 -42.73 0.84 -20.77
C LYS A 98 -43.74 1.71 -20.01
N ILE A 99 -43.42 2.97 -19.72
CA ILE A 99 -44.40 3.96 -19.18
C ILE A 99 -44.48 5.17 -20.11
#